data_AF-A0A0F4KSR0-F1
#
_entry.id   AF-A0A0F4KSR0-F1
#
_cell.length_a   1.000
_cell.length_b   1.000
_cell.length_c   1.000
_cell.angle_alpha   90.00
_cell.angle_beta   90.00
_cell.angle_gamma   90.00
#
_symmetry.space_group_name_H-M   'P 1'
#
loop_
_entity.id
_entity.type
_entity.pdbx_description
1 polymer ?
#
loop_
_entity_poly.entity_id
_entity_poly.type
_entity_poly.pdbx_seq_one_letter_code
_entity_poly.pdbx_strand_id
1 'polypeptide(L)'
;MSYDIKFLFDSSMSMEIRKYYFMGISTQIILDRSLFSSNDSLHPLITIFEDFFQVKDKDGNDGFRPYLFSSRTLLCARINRLISNESDSTRLKKLFESFYNFFNDKPYESPASHKRSNNSTLLQDMKKGLNRKNGSR
;
A
#
# COMPACT_ATOMS: atom_id res chain seq x y z
N MET A 1 -0.69 9.62 11.98
CA MET A 1 -1.72 10.53 11.42
C MET A 1 -3.02 9.76 11.37
N SER A 2 -4.11 10.29 11.94
CA SER A 2 -5.44 9.70 11.76
C SER A 2 -5.99 10.24 10.44
N TYR A 3 -6.14 9.38 9.43
CA TYR A 3 -6.77 9.74 8.19
C TYR A 3 -8.26 9.91 8.45
N ASP A 4 -8.83 11.10 8.21
CA ASP A 4 -10.26 11.33 8.40
C ASP A 4 -11.07 10.79 7.21
N ILE A 5 -11.07 9.47 7.07
CA ILE A 5 -11.77 8.74 6.01
C ILE A 5 -13.29 8.80 6.23
N LYS A 6 -13.74 9.11 7.46
CA LYS A 6 -15.17 9.22 7.80
C LYS A 6 -15.86 10.34 7.03
N PHE A 7 -15.12 11.39 6.67
CA PHE A 7 -15.61 12.50 5.87
C PHE A 7 -16.13 12.09 4.47
N LEU A 8 -15.71 10.93 3.95
CA LEU A 8 -16.22 10.38 2.69
C LEU A 8 -17.70 9.98 2.75
N PHE A 9 -18.24 9.77 3.96
CA PHE A 9 -19.61 9.31 4.17
C PHE A 9 -20.57 10.43 4.56
N ASP A 10 -20.10 11.68 4.61
CA ASP A 10 -20.95 12.84 4.88
C ASP A 10 -21.97 13.03 3.74
N SER A 11 -23.26 12.90 4.07
CA SER A 11 -24.36 13.07 3.13
C SER A 11 -24.68 14.53 2.81
N SER A 12 -24.19 15.48 3.60
CA SER A 12 -24.39 16.91 3.37
C SER A 12 -23.62 17.44 2.16
N MET A 13 -22.58 16.72 1.73
CA MET A 13 -21.74 17.12 0.60
C MET A 13 -22.13 16.43 -0.71
N SER A 14 -21.87 17.10 -1.84
CA SER A 14 -22.02 16.46 -3.15
C SER A 14 -21.06 15.28 -3.32
N MET A 15 -21.42 14.31 -4.17
CA MET A 15 -20.54 13.18 -4.47
C MET A 15 -19.25 13.63 -5.15
N GLU A 16 -19.30 14.71 -5.93
CA GLU A 16 -18.14 15.26 -6.62
C GLU A 16 -17.10 15.82 -5.64
N ILE A 17 -17.53 16.56 -4.61
CA ILE A 17 -16.61 17.04 -3.56
C ILE A 17 -15.98 15.87 -2.81
N ARG A 18 -16.80 14.87 -2.45
CA ARG A 18 -16.31 13.64 -1.79
C ARG A 18 -15.30 12.89 -2.66
N LYS A 19 -15.52 12.83 -3.99
CA LYS A 19 -14.58 12.24 -4.96
C LYS A 19 -13.22 12.95 -4.92
N TYR A 20 -13.20 14.28 -4.96
CA TYR A 20 -11.94 15.03 -4.87
C TYR A 20 -11.23 14.80 -3.53
N TYR A 21 -11.98 14.77 -2.43
CA TYR A 21 -11.42 14.49 -1.12
C TYR A 21 -10.83 13.07 -1.05
N PHE A 22 -11.52 12.09 -1.63
CA PHE A 22 -11.04 10.72 -1.75
C PHE A 22 -9.75 10.61 -2.57
N MET A 23 -9.64 11.34 -3.68
CA MET A 23 -8.40 11.43 -4.46
C MET A 23 -7.25 11.99 -3.61
N GLY A 24 -7.52 13.00 -2.78
CA GLY A 24 -6.54 13.56 -1.84
C GLY A 24 -6.09 12.54 -0.79
N ILE A 25 -7.04 11.89 -0.09
CA ILE A 25 -6.74 10.88 0.93
C ILE A 25 -5.96 9.71 0.35
N SER A 26 -6.45 9.14 -0.75
CA SER A 26 -5.80 7.98 -1.38
C SER A 26 -4.39 8.33 -1.85
N THR A 27 -4.19 9.52 -2.41
CA THR A 27 -2.85 10.05 -2.75
C THR A 27 -1.95 10.12 -1.52
N GLN A 28 -2.42 10.72 -0.43
CA GLN A 28 -1.65 10.84 0.80
C GLN A 28 -1.22 9.47 1.33
N ILE A 29 -2.16 8.51 1.39
CA ILE A 29 -1.92 7.15 1.88
C ILE A 29 -0.95 6.38 0.97
N ILE A 30 -1.13 6.42 -0.36
CA ILE A 30 -0.25 5.72 -1.31
C ILE A 30 1.18 6.25 -1.21
N LEU A 31 1.34 7.55 -1.02
CA LEU A 31 2.65 8.20 -0.90
C LEU A 31 3.27 8.06 0.50
N ASP A 32 2.50 7.70 1.53
CA ASP A 32 2.98 7.56 2.90
C ASP A 32 3.93 6.37 3.05
N ARG A 33 5.21 6.68 3.30
CA ARG A 33 6.27 5.68 3.55
C ARG A 33 6.24 5.09 4.95
N SER A 34 5.50 5.71 5.88
CA SER A 34 5.34 5.21 7.25
C SER A 34 4.28 4.11 7.36
N LEU A 35 3.25 4.15 6.51
CA LEU A 35 2.24 3.08 6.38
C LEU A 35 2.73 1.91 5.54
N PHE A 36 3.36 2.22 4.41
CA PHE A 36 3.91 1.24 3.48
C PHE A 36 5.38 1.54 3.35
N SER A 37 6.28 0.66 3.80
CA SER A 37 7.72 0.96 3.76
C SER A 37 8.31 0.78 2.35
N SER A 38 7.85 -0.23 1.62
CA SER A 38 8.28 -0.54 0.25
C SER A 38 7.15 -0.29 -0.76
N ASN A 39 7.47 -0.30 -2.05
CA ASN A 39 6.40 -0.24 -3.04
C ASN A 39 5.63 -1.56 -3.10
N ASP A 40 6.30 -2.69 -2.86
CA ASP A 40 5.66 -4.00 -2.83
C ASP A 40 4.60 -4.10 -1.73
N SER A 41 4.83 -3.46 -0.58
CA SER A 41 3.85 -3.45 0.51
C SER A 41 2.56 -2.69 0.17
N LEU A 42 2.53 -1.90 -0.92
CA LEU A 42 1.31 -1.22 -1.38
C LEU A 42 0.34 -2.15 -2.10
N HIS A 43 0.79 -3.29 -2.62
CA HIS A 43 -0.04 -4.19 -3.43
C HIS A 43 -1.42 -4.46 -2.82
N PRO A 44 -1.56 -4.82 -1.53
CA PRO A 44 -2.87 -5.08 -0.93
C PRO A 44 -3.84 -3.90 -1.03
N LEU A 45 -3.34 -2.66 -0.89
CA LEU A 45 -4.14 -1.45 -1.04
C LEU A 45 -4.51 -1.22 -2.51
N ILE A 46 -3.55 -1.42 -3.42
CA ILE A 46 -3.76 -1.17 -4.85
C ILE A 46 -4.77 -2.16 -5.45
N THR A 47 -4.80 -3.40 -4.97
CA THR A 47 -5.75 -4.43 -5.42
C THR A 47 -7.21 -4.00 -5.24
N ILE A 48 -7.54 -3.19 -4.23
CA ILE A 48 -8.89 -2.60 -4.09
C ILE A 48 -9.29 -1.83 -5.35
N PHE A 49 -8.37 -1.04 -5.90
CA PHE A 49 -8.62 -0.25 -7.10
C PHE A 49 -8.60 -1.13 -8.35
N GLU A 50 -7.69 -2.10 -8.42
CA GLU A 50 -7.61 -3.04 -9.56
C GLU A 50 -8.90 -3.83 -9.71
N ASP A 51 -9.40 -4.40 -8.61
CA ASP A 51 -10.64 -5.18 -8.58
C ASP A 51 -11.86 -4.31 -8.89
N PHE A 52 -11.95 -3.13 -8.27
CA PHE A 52 -13.09 -2.22 -8.43
C PHE A 52 -13.21 -1.70 -9.88
N PHE A 53 -12.08 -1.31 -10.48
CA PHE A 53 -12.03 -0.79 -11.85
C PHE A 53 -11.85 -1.88 -12.91
N GLN A 54 -11.75 -3.16 -12.49
CA GLN A 54 -11.50 -4.30 -13.38
C GLN A 54 -10.30 -4.02 -14.30
N VAL A 55 -9.21 -3.54 -13.71
CA VAL A 55 -8.03 -3.12 -14.46
C VAL A 55 -7.45 -4.32 -15.20
N LYS A 56 -7.29 -4.17 -16.51
CA LYS A 56 -6.58 -5.13 -17.36
C LYS A 56 -5.39 -4.44 -18.02
N ASP A 57 -4.29 -5.16 -18.13
CA ASP A 57 -3.14 -4.69 -18.90
C ASP A 57 -3.35 -4.87 -20.42
N LYS A 58 -2.40 -4.37 -21.23
CA LYS A 58 -2.49 -4.47 -22.71
C LYS A 58 -2.45 -5.91 -23.24
N ASP A 59 -1.98 -6.87 -22.43
CA ASP A 59 -1.91 -8.29 -22.79
C ASP A 59 -3.13 -9.06 -22.23
N GLY A 60 -4.08 -8.36 -21.59
CA GLY A 60 -5.31 -8.94 -21.02
C GLY A 60 -5.16 -9.52 -19.61
N ASN A 61 -4.01 -9.34 -18.97
CA ASN A 61 -3.79 -9.82 -17.60
C ASN A 61 -4.49 -8.90 -16.59
N ASP A 62 -4.92 -9.48 -15.46
CA ASP A 62 -5.49 -8.73 -14.34
C ASP A 62 -4.48 -7.81 -13.67
N GLY A 63 -4.93 -6.60 -13.33
CA GLY A 63 -4.20 -5.61 -12.55
C GLY A 63 -3.24 -4.73 -13.35
N PHE A 64 -2.54 -3.89 -12.61
CA PHE A 64 -1.47 -3.05 -13.13
C PHE A 64 -0.23 -3.87 -13.41
N ARG A 65 0.52 -3.51 -14.45
CA ARG A 65 1.81 -4.14 -14.74
C ARG A 65 2.79 -3.97 -13.58
N PRO A 66 3.67 -4.97 -13.32
CA PRO A 66 4.63 -4.90 -12.22
C PRO A 66 5.51 -3.63 -12.23
N TYR A 67 5.88 -3.14 -13.42
CA TYR A 67 6.69 -1.92 -13.51
C TYR A 67 5.99 -0.67 -12.95
N LEU A 68 4.65 -0.63 -12.89
CA LEU A 68 3.93 0.51 -12.32
C LEU A 68 4.21 0.62 -10.82
N PHE A 69 4.40 -0.50 -10.13
CA PHE A 69 4.79 -0.54 -8.73
C PHE A 69 6.22 -0.06 -8.48
N SER A 70 7.05 0.18 -9.50
CA SER A 70 8.36 0.83 -9.30
C SER A 70 8.24 2.28 -8.84
N SER A 71 7.09 2.94 -9.06
CA SER A 71 6.89 4.35 -8.71
C SER A 71 5.50 4.61 -8.12
N ARG A 72 5.48 5.04 -6.85
CA ARG A 72 4.24 5.39 -6.15
C ARG A 72 3.50 6.57 -6.78
N THR A 73 4.24 7.55 -7.31
CA THR A 73 3.65 8.71 -7.98
C THR A 73 2.99 8.30 -9.29
N LEU A 74 3.59 7.35 -10.02
CA LEU A 74 3.01 6.80 -11.25
C LEU A 74 1.73 6.00 -10.95
N LEU A 75 1.75 5.12 -9.94
CA LEU A 75 0.56 4.40 -9.46
C LEU A 75 -0.54 5.38 -9.05
N CYS A 76 -0.20 6.35 -8.21
CA CYS A 76 -1.14 7.37 -7.74
C CYS A 76 -1.79 8.14 -8.89
N ALA A 77 -1.00 8.60 -9.87
CA ALA A 77 -1.53 9.28 -11.06
C ALA A 77 -2.50 8.39 -11.86
N ARG A 78 -2.20 7.09 -11.99
CA ARG A 78 -3.09 6.13 -12.68
C ARG A 78 -4.39 5.94 -11.93
N ILE A 79 -4.33 5.73 -10.62
CA ILE A 79 -5.51 5.55 -9.76
C ILE A 79 -6.37 6.81 -9.75
N ASN A 80 -5.77 8.00 -9.60
CA ASN A 80 -6.50 9.26 -9.65
C ASN A 80 -7.20 9.48 -10.99
N ARG A 81 -6.59 9.06 -12.10
CA ARG A 81 -7.25 9.10 -13.41
C ARG A 81 -8.47 8.17 -13.46
N LEU A 82 -8.38 6.96 -12.91
CA LEU A 82 -9.52 6.03 -12.84
C LEU A 82 -10.65 6.60 -11.98
N ILE A 83 -10.33 7.11 -10.78
CA ILE A 83 -11.30 7.73 -9.88
C ILE A 83 -11.95 8.95 -10.56
N SER A 84 -11.16 9.83 -11.17
CA SER A 84 -11.65 11.03 -11.83
C SER A 84 -12.68 10.70 -12.93
N ASN A 85 -12.41 9.64 -13.70
CA ASN A 85 -13.27 9.19 -14.80
C ASN A 85 -14.54 8.45 -14.35
N GLU A 86 -14.64 8.09 -13.06
CA GLU A 86 -15.85 7.48 -12.53
C GLU A 86 -16.93 8.55 -12.28
N SER A 87 -18.09 8.35 -12.89
CA SER A 87 -19.25 9.23 -12.78
C SER A 87 -20.39 8.62 -11.96
N ASP A 88 -20.42 7.29 -11.79
CA ASP A 88 -21.48 6.62 -11.04
C ASP A 88 -21.27 6.81 -9.53
N SER A 89 -22.17 7.59 -8.92
CA SER A 89 -22.16 7.89 -7.49
C SER A 89 -22.33 6.66 -6.60
N THR A 90 -23.10 5.66 -7.04
CA THR A 90 -23.31 4.41 -6.30
C THR A 90 -22.02 3.59 -6.31
N ARG A 91 -21.34 3.54 -7.45
CA ARG A 91 -20.04 2.87 -7.57
C ARG A 91 -18.98 3.57 -6.74
N LEU A 92 -18.88 4.90 -6.81
CA LEU A 92 -17.96 5.67 -5.96
C LEU A 92 -18.17 5.40 -4.47
N LYS A 93 -19.42 5.35 -4.00
CA LYS A 93 -19.73 5.03 -2.62
C LYS A 93 -19.19 3.64 -2.22
N LYS A 94 -19.37 2.63 -3.08
CA LYS A 94 -18.80 1.28 -2.85
C LYS A 94 -17.27 1.31 -2.78
N LEU A 95 -16.61 2.09 -3.64
CA LEU A 95 -15.16 2.27 -3.58
C LEU A 95 -14.72 2.90 -2.24
N PHE A 96 -15.43 3.91 -1.76
CA PHE A 96 -15.14 4.52 -0.46
C PHE A 96 -15.30 3.52 0.69
N GLU A 97 -16.36 2.70 0.65
CA GLU A 97 -16.59 1.63 1.63
C GLU A 97 -15.47 0.59 1.60
N SER A 98 -15.08 0.09 0.43
CA SER A 98 -13.98 -0.87 0.29
C SER A 98 -12.65 -0.31 0.81
N PHE A 99 -12.36 0.96 0.48
CA PHE A 99 -11.15 1.63 0.95
C PHE A 99 -11.17 1.86 2.46
N TYR A 100 -12.30 2.26 3.03
CA TYR A 100 -12.47 2.43 4.48
C TYR A 100 -12.33 1.10 5.22
N ASN A 101 -12.95 0.03 4.70
CA ASN A 101 -12.92 -1.30 5.31
C ASN A 101 -11.51 -1.89 5.33
N PHE A 102 -10.67 -1.62 4.32
CA PHE A 102 -9.27 -2.05 4.32
C PHE A 102 -8.50 -1.61 5.58
N PHE A 103 -8.80 -0.42 6.12
CA PHE A 103 -8.15 0.09 7.32
C PHE A 103 -8.85 -0.31 8.64
N ASN A 104 -10.10 -0.78 8.58
CA ASN A 104 -10.91 -1.09 9.77
C ASN A 104 -11.11 -2.59 10.02
N ASP A 105 -11.10 -3.44 8.99
CA ASP A 105 -11.48 -4.86 9.10
C ASP A 105 -10.37 -5.79 9.63
N LYS A 106 -9.20 -5.25 9.99
CA LYS A 106 -8.16 -5.86 10.85
C LYS A 106 -7.02 -4.84 11.01
N PRO A 107 -6.26 -4.84 12.12
CA PRO A 107 -5.02 -4.08 12.16
C PRO A 107 -4.14 -4.61 11.02
N TYR A 108 -3.85 -3.76 10.03
CA TYR A 108 -2.73 -4.01 9.14
C TYR A 108 -1.50 -4.09 10.06
N GLU A 109 -1.11 -5.31 10.43
CA GLU A 109 0.21 -5.56 10.98
C GLU A 109 1.17 -5.21 9.87
N SER A 110 1.60 -3.94 9.84
CA SER A 110 2.77 -3.55 9.06
C SER A 110 3.81 -4.62 9.37
N PRO A 111 4.33 -5.35 8.36
CA PRO A 111 5.29 -6.41 8.62
C PRO A 111 6.36 -5.78 9.49
N ALA A 112 6.45 -6.26 10.74
CA ALA A 112 7.27 -5.65 11.77
C ALA A 112 8.61 -5.32 11.12
N SER A 113 9.02 -4.05 11.17
CA SER A 113 10.36 -3.66 10.79
C SER A 113 11.26 -4.75 11.34
N HIS A 114 11.93 -5.52 10.48
CA HIS A 114 12.85 -6.53 10.96
C HIS A 114 13.88 -5.76 11.80
N LYS A 115 13.67 -5.73 13.12
CA LYS A 115 14.76 -5.58 14.06
C LYS A 115 15.65 -6.73 13.67
N ARG A 116 16.72 -6.42 12.93
CA ARG A 116 17.86 -7.32 12.78
C ARG A 116 18.40 -7.57 14.19
N SER A 117 17.73 -8.44 14.93
CA SER A 117 18.32 -9.18 16.01
C SER A 117 19.18 -10.22 15.33
N ASN A 118 20.43 -9.87 15.05
CA ASN A 118 21.56 -10.79 15.00
C ASN A 118 22.82 -9.94 15.00
N ASN A 119 23.25 -9.58 16.21
CA ASN A 119 24.62 -9.15 16.48
C ASN A 119 25.54 -10.37 16.44
N SER A 120 25.75 -10.93 15.26
CA SER A 120 27.05 -11.51 14.92
C SER A 120 27.45 -10.99 13.55
N THR A 121 28.53 -10.21 13.51
CA THR A 121 29.15 -9.82 12.25
C THR A 121 29.87 -11.03 11.66
N LEU A 122 29.96 -11.13 10.33
CA LEU A 122 30.69 -12.19 9.64
C LEU A 122 32.11 -12.39 10.22
N LEU A 123 32.75 -11.28 10.62
CA LEU A 123 34.04 -11.24 11.30
C LEU A 123 34.06 -11.94 12.67
N GLN A 124 32.97 -11.88 13.43
CA GLN A 124 32.82 -12.56 14.73
C GLN A 124 32.65 -14.08 14.55
N ASP A 125 31.92 -14.52 13.53
CA ASP A 125 31.77 -15.95 13.22
C ASP A 125 33.08 -16.56 12.67
N MET A 126 33.85 -15.80 11.87
CA MET A 126 35.19 -16.21 11.44
C MET A 126 36.18 -16.35 12.61
N LYS A 127 36.15 -15.43 13.60
CA LYS A 127 37.00 -15.54 14.81
C LYS A 127 36.68 -16.78 15.65
N LYS A 128 35.40 -17.15 15.76
CA LYS A 128 34.97 -18.34 16.52
C LYS A 128 35.43 -19.65 15.88
N GLY A 129 35.52 -19.71 14.55
CA GLY A 129 36.05 -20.87 13.82
C GLY A 129 37.55 -21.09 14.01
N LEU A 130 38.33 -20.02 14.16
CA LEU A 130 39.79 -20.08 14.38
C LEU A 130 40.16 -20.58 15.79
N ASN A 131 39.41 -20.21 16.82
CA ASN A 131 39.71 -20.63 18.21
C ASN A 131 39.41 -22.11 18.50
N ARG A 132 38.65 -22.81 17.64
CA ARG A 132 38.33 -24.24 17.82
C ARG A 132 39.46 -25.19 17.41
N LYS A 133 40.48 -24.72 16.69
CA LYS A 133 41.60 -25.57 16.23
C LYS A 133 42.80 -25.65 17.18
N ASN A 134 42.82 -24.87 18.26
CA ASN A 134 43.98 -24.81 19.17
C ASN A 134 43.76 -25.49 20.53
N GLY A 135 42.68 -26.27 20.68
CA GLY A 135 42.26 -26.85 21.97
C GLY A 135 42.18 -28.37 22.02
N SER A 136 42.94 -29.10 21.21
CA SER A 136 43.10 -30.56 21.37
C SER A 136 44.56 -30.91 21.53
N ARG A 137 44.99 -30.89 22.79
CA ARG A 137 46.04 -31.76 23.34
C ARG A 137 45.56 -32.26 24.70
#